data_AF-A0A7J9X3D3-F1
#
_entry.id   AF-A0A7J9X3D3-F1
#
_cell.length_a   1.000
_cell.length_b   1.000
_cell.length_c   1.000
_cell.angle_alpha   90.00
_cell.angle_beta   90.00
_cell.angle_gamma   90.00
#
_symmetry.space_group_name_H-M   'P 1'
#
loop_
_entity.id
_entity.type
_entity.pdbx_description
1 polymer ?
#
loop_
_entity_poly.entity_id
_entity_poly.type
_entity_poly.pdbx_seq_one_letter_code
_entity_poly.pdbx_strand_id
1 'polypeptide(L)'
;MSDYGKSLGARLRAIRQQQGLSLHGVEEKSHGRWKAVVVGSYERGDRAVTVHKLAELAEFYGVPISELLPGGHPSNGVADRPPKLVIDLGKLSTLPQEQSGPLARYIAAIQHQRGDYNGRVLTIRSEDLRALSVIYDLEPSALVTQLIGWGVLNDEAQSITETL
;
A
#
# COMPACT_ATOMS: atom_id res chain seq x y z
N MET A 1 -4.50 16.82 26.25
CA MET A 1 -3.76 15.87 25.41
C MET A 1 -4.29 16.00 23.98
N SER A 2 -3.42 16.11 22.97
CA SER A 2 -3.81 16.35 21.57
C SER A 2 -4.74 15.23 21.04
N ASP A 3 -5.76 15.59 20.27
CA ASP A 3 -6.68 14.65 19.61
C ASP A 3 -5.95 13.61 18.75
N TYR A 4 -4.77 13.97 18.25
CA TYR A 4 -3.87 13.07 17.53
C TYR A 4 -3.41 11.88 18.39
N GLY A 5 -3.03 12.13 19.65
CA GLY A 5 -2.55 11.08 20.56
C GLY A 5 -3.65 10.08 20.94
N LYS A 6 -4.90 10.56 21.08
CA LYS A 6 -6.07 9.70 21.32
C LYS A 6 -6.40 8.83 20.10
N SER A 7 -6.37 9.42 18.90
CA SER A 7 -6.60 8.68 17.64
C SER A 7 -5.54 7.61 17.41
N LEU A 8 -4.27 7.93 17.68
CA LEU A 8 -3.16 6.97 17.62
C LEU A 8 -3.35 5.84 18.64
N GLY A 9 -3.68 6.18 19.89
CA GLY A 9 -3.95 5.20 20.94
C GLY A 9 -5.10 4.25 20.57
N ALA A 10 -6.17 4.78 19.98
CA ALA A 10 -7.29 3.99 19.50
C ALA A 10 -6.88 2.99 18.40
N ARG A 11 -5.98 3.38 17.49
CA ARG A 11 -5.42 2.47 16.45
C ARG A 11 -4.57 1.37 17.04
N LEU A 12 -3.66 1.72 17.95
CA LEU A 12 -2.84 0.74 18.66
C LEU A 12 -3.72 -0.31 19.36
N ARG A 13 -4.80 0.15 20.01
CA ARG A 13 -5.80 -0.73 20.63
C ARG A 13 -6.50 -1.63 19.63
N ALA A 14 -6.90 -1.09 18.47
CA ALA A 14 -7.60 -1.85 17.44
C ALA A 14 -6.74 -3.00 16.91
N ILE A 15 -5.46 -2.73 16.58
CA ILE A 15 -4.52 -3.75 16.09
C ILE A 15 -4.30 -4.84 17.14
N ARG A 16 -4.13 -4.46 18.41
CA ARG A 16 -4.00 -5.43 19.51
C ARG A 16 -5.24 -6.34 19.60
N GLN A 17 -6.44 -5.76 19.55
CA GLN A 17 -7.70 -6.52 19.62
C GLN A 17 -7.91 -7.43 18.41
N GLN A 18 -7.55 -6.95 17.21
CA GLN A 18 -7.64 -7.72 15.97
C GLN A 18 -6.75 -8.97 15.99
N GLN A 19 -5.63 -8.92 16.72
CA GLN A 19 -4.77 -10.09 16.98
C GLN A 19 -5.22 -10.94 18.19
N GLY A 20 -6.36 -10.62 18.81
CA GLY A 20 -6.89 -11.36 19.96
C GLY A 20 -6.09 -11.21 21.24
N LEU A 21 -5.19 -10.22 21.34
CA LEU A 21 -4.32 -10.05 22.50
C LEU A 21 -4.99 -9.17 23.56
N SER A 22 -4.99 -9.61 24.82
CA SER A 22 -5.28 -8.74 25.96
C SER A 22 -4.05 -7.87 26.29
N LEU A 23 -4.20 -6.81 27.10
CA LEU A 23 -3.05 -6.03 27.57
C LEU A 23 -2.05 -6.90 28.35
N HIS A 24 -2.56 -7.86 29.13
CA HIS A 24 -1.73 -8.84 29.81
C HIS A 24 -1.04 -9.79 28.83
N GLY A 25 -1.78 -10.28 27.83
CA GLY A 25 -1.23 -11.13 26.77
C GLY A 25 -0.13 -10.44 25.94
N VAL A 26 -0.19 -9.12 25.78
CA VAL A 26 0.91 -8.34 25.19
C VAL A 26 2.16 -8.38 26.06
N GLU A 27 2.01 -8.24 27.38
CA GLU A 27 3.14 -8.33 28.31
C GLU A 27 3.76 -9.73 28.32
N GLU A 28 2.94 -10.77 28.33
CA GLU A 28 3.41 -12.16 28.28
C GLU A 28 4.11 -12.47 26.94
N LYS A 29 3.47 -12.16 25.80
CA LYS A 29 4.03 -12.38 24.45
C LYS A 29 5.32 -11.61 24.19
N SER A 30 5.48 -10.45 24.85
CA SER A 30 6.69 -9.62 24.73
C SER A 30 7.75 -9.94 25.79
N HIS A 31 7.56 -10.98 26.61
CA HIS A 31 8.43 -11.33 27.73
C HIS A 31 8.71 -10.15 28.67
N GLY A 32 7.69 -9.34 28.96
CA GLY A 32 7.77 -8.20 29.86
C GLY A 32 8.36 -6.92 29.24
N ARG A 33 8.79 -6.93 27.97
CA ARG A 33 9.25 -5.72 27.25
C ARG A 33 8.16 -4.67 27.16
N TRP A 34 6.92 -5.09 26.91
CA TRP A 34 5.74 -4.22 26.86
C TRP A 34 4.86 -4.42 28.08
N LYS A 35 5.05 -3.59 29.11
CA LYS A 35 4.20 -3.60 30.31
C LYS A 35 2.75 -3.25 29.98
N ALA A 36 1.80 -4.04 30.46
CA ALA A 36 0.38 -3.88 30.21
C ALA A 36 -0.13 -2.47 30.55
N VAL A 37 0.33 -1.92 31.68
CA VAL A 37 -0.01 -0.57 32.16
C VAL A 37 0.49 0.52 31.20
N VAL A 38 1.69 0.34 30.63
CA VAL A 38 2.31 1.30 29.71
C VAL A 38 1.57 1.31 28.38
N VAL A 39 1.33 0.13 27.80
CA VAL A 39 0.57 0.00 26.55
C VAL A 39 -0.85 0.55 26.72
N GLY A 40 -1.52 0.24 27.84
CA GLY A 40 -2.85 0.77 28.14
C GLY A 40 -2.89 2.29 28.23
N SER A 41 -1.83 2.93 28.74
CA SER A 41 -1.72 4.39 28.81
C SER A 41 -1.51 5.01 27.43
N TYR A 42 -0.78 4.35 26.52
CA TYR A 42 -0.70 4.76 25.12
C TYR A 42 -2.05 4.62 24.41
N GLU A 43 -2.76 3.51 24.62
CA GLU A 43 -4.04 3.26 23.97
C GLU A 43 -5.15 4.24 24.36
N ARG A 44 -5.15 4.71 25.60
CA ARG A 44 -6.09 5.77 26.04
C ARG A 44 -5.63 7.17 25.64
N GLY A 45 -4.39 7.31 25.18
CA GLY A 45 -3.77 8.60 24.92
C GLY A 45 -3.50 9.38 26.21
N ASP A 46 -3.33 8.70 27.35
CA ASP A 46 -2.95 9.31 28.64
C ASP A 46 -1.45 9.59 28.70
N ARG A 47 -0.66 8.86 27.90
CA ARG A 47 0.79 9.04 27.75
C ARG A 47 1.14 9.21 26.29
N ALA A 48 1.98 10.20 25.98
CA ALA A 48 2.52 10.36 24.64
C ALA A 48 3.49 9.20 24.32
N VAL A 49 3.40 8.68 23.10
CA VAL A 49 4.32 7.67 22.58
C VAL A 49 5.35 8.36 21.68
N THR A 50 6.63 8.07 21.90
CA THR A 50 7.70 8.54 21.02
C THR A 50 7.68 7.76 19.70
N VAL A 51 8.15 8.36 18.62
CA VAL A 51 8.27 7.70 17.30
C VAL A 51 9.04 6.37 17.39
N HIS A 52 10.14 6.33 18.16
CA HIS A 52 10.92 5.10 18.35
C HIS A 52 10.11 3.97 18.99
N LYS A 53 9.43 4.24 20.13
CA LYS A 53 8.52 3.28 20.78
C LYS A 53 7.37 2.84 19.87
N LEU A 54 6.87 3.74 19.03
CA LEU A 54 5.83 3.41 18.05
C LEU A 54 6.35 2.43 17.00
N ALA A 55 7.58 2.62 16.51
CA ALA A 55 8.24 1.71 15.58
C ALA A 55 8.45 0.31 16.20
N GLU A 56 8.92 0.25 17.44
CA GLU A 56 9.09 -1.03 18.16
C GLU A 56 7.73 -1.74 18.39
N LEU A 57 6.65 -0.99 18.63
CA LEU A 57 5.29 -1.56 18.74
C LEU A 57 4.81 -2.09 17.38
N ALA A 58 5.06 -1.35 16.30
CA ALA A 58 4.71 -1.79 14.94
C ALA A 58 5.40 -3.11 14.58
N GLU A 59 6.69 -3.22 14.88
CA GLU A 59 7.48 -4.45 14.71
C GLU A 59 6.93 -5.59 15.58
N PHE A 60 6.63 -5.32 16.85
CA PHE A 60 6.04 -6.33 17.76
C PHE A 60 4.69 -6.87 17.25
N TYR A 61 3.85 -6.01 16.68
CA TYR A 61 2.57 -6.41 16.09
C TYR A 61 2.71 -6.90 14.64
N GLY A 62 3.88 -6.81 14.01
CA GLY A 62 4.10 -7.22 12.62
C GLY A 62 3.35 -6.36 11.60
N VAL A 63 3.10 -5.08 11.91
CA VAL A 63 2.37 -4.14 11.04
C VAL A 63 3.26 -2.98 10.60
N PRO A 64 3.04 -2.37 9.43
CA PRO A 64 3.71 -1.12 9.05
C PRO A 64 3.43 0.00 10.07
N ILE A 65 4.42 0.85 10.36
CA ILE A 65 4.23 1.98 11.30
C ILE A 65 3.12 2.95 10.87
N SER A 66 2.84 3.05 9.57
CA SER A 66 1.75 3.85 9.01
C SER A 66 0.36 3.42 9.51
N GLU A 67 0.17 2.13 9.82
CA GLU A 67 -1.08 1.59 10.39
C GLU A 67 -1.43 2.23 11.74
N LEU A 68 -0.39 2.52 12.52
CA LEU A 68 -0.53 3.09 13.86
C LEU A 68 -0.79 4.59 13.84
N LEU A 69 -0.54 5.27 12.72
CA LEU A 69 -0.71 6.73 12.61
C LEU A 69 -2.18 7.10 12.39
N PRO A 70 -2.68 8.17 13.03
CA PRO A 70 -3.97 8.79 12.70
C PRO A 70 -4.05 9.11 11.20
N GLY A 71 -5.09 8.61 10.53
CA GLY A 71 -5.25 8.76 9.07
C GLY A 71 -4.56 7.69 8.22
N GLY A 72 -3.80 6.76 8.81
CA GLY A 72 -3.38 5.55 8.10
C GLY A 72 -4.61 4.69 7.75
N HIS A 73 -4.81 4.29 6.51
CA HIS A 73 -5.89 3.34 6.26
C HIS A 73 -5.47 1.99 6.87
N PRO A 74 -6.34 1.26 7.61
CA PRO A 74 -6.00 -0.07 8.04
C PRO A 74 -5.73 -0.89 6.78
N SER A 75 -4.47 -1.19 6.49
CA SER A 75 -4.13 -2.13 5.44
C SER A 75 -4.52 -3.51 5.96
N ASN A 76 -5.81 -3.82 5.79
CA ASN A 76 -6.29 -5.18 5.78
C ASN A 76 -5.31 -5.97 4.89
N GLY A 77 -4.71 -6.98 5.50
CA GLY A 77 -3.52 -7.66 5.00
C GLY A 77 -3.58 -7.95 3.51
N VAL A 78 -2.46 -7.70 2.82
CA VAL A 78 -2.17 -8.14 1.45
C VAL A 78 -3.08 -7.55 0.33
N ALA A 79 -4.24 -6.97 0.65
CA ALA A 79 -5.23 -6.52 -0.33
C ALA A 79 -5.20 -5.02 -0.66
N ASP A 80 -4.55 -4.17 0.17
CA ASP A 80 -4.54 -2.70 -0.03
C ASP A 80 -3.13 -2.13 -0.21
N ARG A 81 -2.20 -2.93 -0.75
CA ARG A 81 -1.17 -2.30 -1.59
C ARG A 81 -1.90 -1.95 -2.88
N PRO A 82 -1.92 -0.68 -3.35
CA PRO A 82 -2.45 -0.39 -4.67
C PRO A 82 -1.78 -1.38 -5.62
N PRO A 83 -2.55 -2.24 -6.30
CA PRO A 83 -2.01 -3.36 -7.04
C PRO A 83 -0.90 -2.86 -7.93
N LYS A 84 0.27 -3.49 -7.79
CA LYS A 84 1.44 -3.09 -8.55
C LYS A 84 1.14 -3.40 -10.00
N LEU A 85 0.87 -2.35 -10.77
CA LEU A 85 0.69 -2.47 -12.20
C LEU A 85 2.06 -2.68 -12.83
N VAL A 86 2.39 -3.94 -13.12
CA VAL A 86 3.66 -4.30 -13.74
C VAL A 86 3.45 -4.46 -15.23
N ILE A 87 4.03 -3.55 -16.01
CA ILE A 87 3.98 -3.58 -17.47
C ILE A 87 5.15 -4.41 -18.02
N ASP A 88 4.87 -5.40 -18.85
CA ASP A 88 5.86 -6.13 -19.63
C ASP A 88 6.28 -5.32 -20.87
N LEU A 89 7.51 -4.81 -20.86
CA LEU A 89 8.03 -3.97 -21.93
C LEU A 89 8.39 -4.76 -23.18
N GLY A 90 8.71 -6.05 -23.02
CA GLY A 90 8.95 -6.96 -24.14
C GLY A 90 7.67 -7.15 -24.94
N LYS A 91 6.56 -7.48 -24.27
CA LYS A 91 5.24 -7.60 -24.90
C LYS A 91 4.78 -6.29 -25.51
N LEU A 92 4.96 -5.18 -24.80
CA LEU A 92 4.60 -3.87 -25.31
C LEU A 92 5.29 -3.55 -26.65
N SER A 93 6.57 -3.89 -26.79
CA SER A 93 7.33 -3.65 -28.03
C SER A 93 6.84 -4.43 -29.24
N THR A 94 6.04 -5.49 -29.02
CA THR A 94 5.48 -6.33 -30.09
C THR A 94 4.10 -5.87 -30.56
N LEU A 95 3.45 -4.95 -29.84
CA LEU A 95 2.12 -4.46 -30.18
C LEU A 95 2.15 -3.45 -31.33
N PRO A 96 1.09 -3.36 -32.15
CA PRO A 96 0.94 -2.31 -33.15
C PRO A 96 1.04 -0.92 -32.53
N GLN A 97 1.71 0.01 -33.21
CA GLN A 97 1.93 1.36 -32.71
C GLN A 97 0.64 2.18 -32.59
N GLU A 98 -0.35 1.90 -33.45
CA GLU A 98 -1.68 2.51 -33.40
C GLU A 98 -2.40 2.20 -32.08
N GLN A 99 -2.11 1.02 -31.51
CA GLN A 99 -2.74 0.52 -30.29
C GLN A 99 -1.95 0.90 -29.03
N SER A 100 -0.63 0.70 -29.05
CA SER A 100 0.24 0.87 -27.88
C SER A 100 0.98 2.20 -27.83
N GLY A 101 0.90 3.03 -28.88
CA GLY A 101 1.71 4.24 -29.04
C GLY A 101 1.64 5.21 -27.85
N PRO A 102 0.45 5.57 -27.35
CA PRO A 102 0.35 6.43 -26.17
C PRO A 102 0.97 5.80 -24.90
N LEU A 103 0.70 4.51 -24.65
CA LEU A 103 1.31 3.76 -23.54
C LEU A 103 2.84 3.71 -23.63
N ALA A 104 3.38 3.41 -24.80
CA ALA A 104 4.83 3.33 -25.04
C ALA A 104 5.52 4.69 -24.82
N ARG A 105 4.92 5.79 -25.29
CA ARG A 105 5.45 7.14 -25.04
C ARG A 105 5.42 7.51 -23.55
N TYR A 106 4.34 7.17 -22.87
CA TYR A 106 4.22 7.44 -21.44
C TYR A 106 5.26 6.66 -20.62
N ILE A 107 5.44 5.38 -20.94
CA ILE A 107 6.46 4.52 -20.34
C ILE A 107 7.87 5.06 -20.58
N ALA A 108 8.20 5.48 -21.81
CA ALA A 108 9.49 6.08 -22.12
C ALA A 108 9.75 7.35 -21.28
N ALA A 109 8.72 8.18 -21.04
CA ALA A 109 8.83 9.34 -20.16
C ALA A 109 9.14 8.94 -18.70
N ILE A 110 8.48 7.90 -18.19
CA ILE A 110 8.76 7.36 -16.85
C ILE A 110 10.19 6.82 -16.75
N GLN A 111 10.62 6.02 -17.73
CA GLN A 111 11.98 5.46 -17.76
C GLN A 111 13.03 6.57 -17.79
N HIS A 112 12.80 7.61 -18.60
CA HIS A 112 13.70 8.77 -18.66
C HIS A 112 13.80 9.51 -17.33
N GLN A 113 12.67 9.74 -16.65
CA GLN A 113 12.66 10.38 -15.32
C GLN A 113 13.37 9.54 -14.25
N ARG A 114 13.28 8.21 -14.34
CA ARG A 114 13.87 7.28 -13.36
C ARG A 114 15.32 6.90 -13.67
N GLY A 115 15.79 7.15 -14.89
CA GLY A 115 17.04 6.58 -15.40
C GLY A 115 16.98 5.06 -15.56
N ASP A 116 15.78 4.49 -15.71
CA ASP A 116 15.52 3.06 -15.71
C ASP A 116 15.28 2.54 -17.14
N TYR A 117 16.38 2.26 -17.85
CA TYR A 117 16.34 1.82 -19.26
C TYR A 117 16.56 0.30 -19.43
N ASN A 118 16.97 -0.40 -18.37
CA ASN A 118 17.40 -1.81 -18.45
C ASN A 118 16.32 -2.81 -18.00
N GLY A 119 15.17 -2.32 -17.52
CA GLY A 119 14.06 -3.17 -17.11
C GLY A 119 13.41 -3.91 -18.28
N ARG A 120 13.12 -5.20 -18.13
CA ARG A 120 12.18 -5.93 -19.00
C ARG A 120 10.72 -5.67 -18.62
N VAL A 121 10.52 -5.19 -17.40
CA VAL A 121 9.23 -4.82 -16.84
C VAL A 121 9.33 -3.45 -16.19
N LEU A 122 8.22 -2.72 -16.14
CA LEU A 122 8.14 -1.44 -15.45
C LEU A 122 6.93 -1.44 -14.51
N THR A 123 7.15 -1.17 -13.22
CA THR A 123 6.04 -0.95 -12.29
C THR A 123 5.56 0.50 -12.36
N ILE A 124 4.27 0.68 -12.62
CA ILE A 124 3.59 1.98 -12.62
C ILE A 124 2.65 2.10 -11.41
N ARG A 125 2.31 3.33 -11.03
CA ARG A 125 1.40 3.67 -9.93
C ARG A 125 -0.03 3.77 -10.41
N SER A 126 -0.99 3.82 -9.49
CA SER A 126 -2.41 4.02 -9.82
C SER A 126 -2.69 5.40 -10.43
N GLU A 127 -1.88 6.43 -10.09
CA GLU A 127 -1.96 7.75 -10.72
C GLU A 127 -1.59 7.69 -12.21
N ASP A 128 -0.60 6.87 -12.57
CA ASP A 128 -0.18 6.66 -13.95
C ASP A 128 -1.31 6.03 -14.76
N LEU A 129 -2.06 5.09 -14.17
CA LEU A 129 -3.24 4.48 -14.77
C LEU A 129 -4.32 5.53 -15.06
N ARG A 130 -4.61 6.43 -14.10
CA ARG A 130 -5.57 7.53 -14.31
C ARG A 130 -5.15 8.46 -15.45
N ALA A 131 -3.86 8.79 -15.55
CA ALA A 131 -3.36 9.61 -16.65
C ALA A 131 -3.52 8.90 -18.00
N LEU A 132 -3.21 7.60 -18.06
CA LEU A 132 -3.39 6.79 -19.26
C LEU A 132 -4.87 6.63 -19.64
N SER A 133 -5.77 6.49 -18.67
CA SER A 133 -7.22 6.48 -18.90
C SER A 133 -7.71 7.71 -19.66
N VAL A 134 -7.22 8.89 -19.29
CA VAL A 134 -7.53 10.15 -20.00
C VAL A 134 -6.98 10.12 -21.43
N ILE A 135 -5.77 9.59 -21.62
CA ILE A 135 -5.12 9.52 -22.94
C ILE A 135 -5.83 8.54 -23.88
N TYR A 136 -6.32 7.42 -23.34
CA TYR A 136 -7.04 6.39 -24.08
C TYR A 136 -8.55 6.64 -24.20
N ASP A 137 -9.07 7.66 -23.50
CA ASP A 137 -10.50 7.95 -23.37
C ASP A 137 -11.30 6.73 -22.85
N LEU A 138 -10.76 6.09 -21.81
CA LEU A 138 -11.32 4.88 -21.20
C LEU A 138 -11.38 5.02 -19.67
N GLU A 139 -12.43 4.44 -19.08
CA GLU A 139 -12.48 4.23 -17.64
C GLU A 139 -11.30 3.35 -17.17
N PRO A 140 -10.74 3.57 -15.96
CA PRO A 140 -9.59 2.83 -15.46
C PRO A 140 -9.74 1.30 -15.48
N SER A 141 -10.92 0.79 -15.14
CA SER A 141 -11.22 -0.65 -15.17
C SER A 141 -11.24 -1.22 -16.59
N ALA A 142 -11.78 -0.49 -17.55
CA ALA A 142 -11.78 -0.85 -18.96
C ALA A 142 -10.36 -0.86 -19.53
N LEU A 143 -9.55 0.14 -19.18
CA LEU A 143 -8.15 0.20 -19.59
C LEU A 143 -7.35 -0.98 -19.00
N VAL A 144 -7.51 -1.30 -17.72
CA VAL A 144 -6.87 -2.49 -17.10
C VAL A 144 -7.22 -3.75 -17.88
N THR A 145 -8.51 -3.96 -18.18
CA THR A 145 -8.98 -5.12 -18.94
C THR A 145 -8.33 -5.19 -20.32
N GLN A 146 -8.20 -4.05 -21.00
CA GLN A 146 -7.55 -3.95 -22.29
C GLN A 146 -6.04 -4.26 -22.22
N LEU A 147 -5.34 -3.76 -21.20
CA LEU A 147 -3.91 -4.04 -21.00
C LEU A 147 -3.65 -5.52 -20.67
N ILE A 148 -4.54 -6.16 -19.91
CA ILE A 148 -4.53 -7.61 -19.68
C ILE A 148 -4.78 -8.35 -21.01
N GLY A 149 -5.76 -7.91 -21.80
CA GLY A 149 -6.06 -8.48 -23.12
C GLY A 149 -4.90 -8.41 -24.11
N TRP A 150 -4.05 -7.39 -24.00
CA TRP A 150 -2.82 -7.28 -24.78
C TRP A 150 -1.66 -8.11 -24.22
N GLY A 151 -1.82 -8.70 -23.02
CA GLY A 151 -0.78 -9.44 -22.32
C GLY A 151 0.38 -8.56 -21.85
N VAL A 152 0.17 -7.24 -21.74
CA VAL A 152 1.21 -6.30 -21.25
C VAL A 152 1.13 -6.07 -19.75
N LEU A 153 0.01 -6.42 -19.10
CA LEU A 153 -0.17 -6.31 -17.66
C LEU A 153 -0.26 -7.71 -17.05
N ASN A 154 0.54 -7.98 -16.00
CA ASN A 154 0.48 -9.26 -15.28
C ASN A 154 -0.76 -9.39 -14.37
N ASP A 155 -1.26 -10.61 -14.26
CA ASP A 155 -2.57 -10.98 -13.69
C ASP A 155 -2.74 -10.76 -12.17
N GLU A 156 -1.66 -10.43 -11.45
CA GLU A 156 -1.75 -9.98 -10.04
C GLU A 156 -2.53 -8.65 -9.90
N ALA A 157 -2.83 -7.97 -11.03
CA ALA A 157 -3.63 -6.74 -11.10
C ALA A 157 -5.15 -6.97 -11.14
N GLN A 158 -5.66 -8.21 -11.16
CA GLN A 158 -7.12 -8.48 -11.22
C GLN A 158 -7.91 -8.00 -9.98
N SER A 159 -7.23 -7.69 -8.86
CA SER A 159 -7.85 -7.10 -7.67
C SER A 159 -8.39 -5.67 -7.86
N ILE A 160 -8.07 -5.01 -8.99
CA ILE A 160 -8.54 -3.65 -9.32
C ILE A 160 -10.00 -3.64 -9.75
N THR A 161 -10.42 -4.64 -10.52
CA THR A 161 -11.75 -4.64 -11.17
C THR A 161 -12.88 -4.85 -10.16
N GLU A 162 -12.59 -5.39 -8.97
CA GLU A 162 -13.58 -5.56 -7.89
C GLU A 162 -13.64 -4.38 -6.90
N THR A 163 -12.73 -3.41 -7.00
CA THR A 163 -12.60 -2.31 -6.01
C THR A 163 -12.86 -0.90 -6.59
N LEU A 164 -13.10 -0.77 -7.90
CA LEU A 164 -13.47 0.49 -8.59
C LEU A 164 -14.94 0.47 -9.02
#